data_AF-A0A369THF4-F1
#
_entry.id   AF-A0A369THF4-F1
#
_cell.length_a   1.000
_cell.length_b   1.000
_cell.length_c   1.000
_cell.angle_alpha   90.00
_cell.angle_beta   90.00
_cell.angle_gamma   90.00
#
_symmetry.space_group_name_H-M   'P 1'
#
loop_
_entity.id
_entity.type
_entity.pdbx_description
1 polymer ?
#
loop_
_entity_poly.entity_id
_entity_poly.type
_entity_poly.pdbx_seq_one_letter_code
_entity_poly.pdbx_strand_id
1 'polypeptide(L)'
;MKTARLLALCLVCTGVSAPVTAADYSDPTWPCIQRKVGALSIGLMWPAPVEEDPQLDPAVRAAADELADTLALRRIDLETAQGLVDDFAAAQEADDRLMGYVFSEVFKTLNTRRSALIEGIGDFSLSQIARSERIDETRIKMDELMAADEPDFDEVDRLEEQLDWEERIYTDRQRSLTYVCETPVLLEQRLYSLAQMLNAAARD
;
A
#
# COMPACT_ATOMS: atom_id res chain seq x y z
N MET A 1 37.49 66.71 12.05
CA MET A 1 36.59 65.85 12.85
C MET A 1 35.41 65.50 11.94
N LYS A 2 35.08 64.26 11.56
CA LYS A 2 35.40 62.92 12.08
C LYS A 2 35.51 61.94 10.90
N THR A 3 36.41 60.99 11.07
CA THR A 3 36.82 59.91 10.17
C THR A 3 35.70 58.92 9.85
N ALA A 4 35.50 58.61 8.57
CA ALA A 4 34.81 57.43 8.11
C ALA A 4 35.74 56.21 8.24
N ARG A 5 35.39 55.25 9.10
CA ARG A 5 35.94 53.89 9.10
C ARG A 5 34.78 52.92 9.33
N LEU A 6 34.19 52.46 8.23
CA LEU A 6 33.34 51.28 8.22
C LEU A 6 34.25 50.06 8.42
N LEU A 7 34.22 49.49 9.63
CA LEU A 7 34.82 48.18 9.89
C LEU A 7 33.88 47.11 9.32
N ALA A 8 34.39 46.37 8.34
CA ALA A 8 33.79 45.15 7.83
C ALA A 8 33.83 44.06 8.91
N LEU A 9 32.66 43.58 9.35
CA LEU A 9 32.53 42.40 10.20
C LEU A 9 32.19 41.21 9.31
N CYS A 10 33.22 40.54 8.77
CA CYS A 10 33.06 39.24 8.13
C CYS A 10 32.79 38.20 9.22
N LEU A 11 31.52 37.84 9.42
CA LEU A 11 31.12 36.71 10.25
C LEU A 11 31.45 35.41 9.50
N VAL A 12 32.59 34.80 9.83
CA VAL A 12 32.97 33.48 9.33
C VAL A 12 32.15 32.43 10.08
N CYS A 13 31.05 31.99 9.48
CA CYS A 13 30.32 30.81 9.94
C CYS A 13 31.04 29.56 9.41
N THR A 14 31.99 29.03 10.17
CA THR A 14 32.46 27.64 10.01
C THR A 14 31.32 26.70 10.41
N GLY A 15 30.48 26.30 9.46
CA GLY A 15 29.50 25.26 9.66
C GLY A 15 30.21 23.93 9.89
N VAL A 16 30.03 23.35 11.08
CA VAL A 16 30.37 21.95 11.35
C VAL A 16 29.40 21.10 10.54
N SER A 17 29.84 20.62 9.38
CA SER A 17 29.11 19.60 8.62
C SER A 17 29.29 18.26 9.34
N ALA A 18 28.43 17.97 10.31
CA ALA A 18 28.28 16.59 10.77
C ALA A 18 27.75 15.76 9.58
N PRO A 19 28.29 14.56 9.33
CA PRO A 19 27.70 13.67 8.34
C PRO A 19 26.28 13.34 8.79
N VAL A 20 25.30 13.81 8.02
CA VAL A 20 23.93 13.34 8.15
C VAL A 20 23.95 11.88 7.73
N THR A 21 23.78 10.97 8.68
CA THR A 21 23.45 9.59 8.35
C THR A 21 22.13 9.63 7.60
N ALA A 22 22.15 9.22 6.33
CA ALA A 22 20.91 8.99 5.59
C ALA A 22 20.11 7.97 6.41
N ALA A 23 18.90 8.35 6.82
CA ALA A 23 18.04 7.43 7.54
C ALA A 23 17.77 6.22 6.64
N ASP A 24 18.18 5.05 7.12
CA ASP A 24 17.88 3.78 6.48
C ASP A 24 16.43 3.43 6.80
N TYR A 25 15.55 3.65 5.82
CA TYR A 25 14.15 3.27 5.91
C TYR A 25 13.89 1.95 5.18
N SER A 26 14.87 1.04 5.15
CA SER A 26 14.62 -0.34 4.75
C SER A 26 13.87 -1.06 5.87
N ASP A 27 12.69 -1.57 5.55
CA ASP A 27 11.95 -2.47 6.43
C ASP A 27 12.35 -3.91 6.03
N PRO A 28 13.19 -4.60 6.81
CA PRO A 28 13.65 -5.94 6.46
C PRO A 28 12.51 -6.97 6.48
N THR A 29 11.36 -6.63 7.06
CA THR A 29 10.17 -7.48 7.12
C THR A 29 9.23 -7.25 5.94
N TRP A 30 9.51 -6.26 5.07
CA TRP A 30 8.67 -5.98 3.91
C TRP A 30 9.15 -6.72 2.66
N PRO A 31 8.33 -7.59 2.04
CA PRO A 31 8.80 -8.50 1.01
C PRO A 31 8.70 -7.94 -0.42
N CYS A 32 8.03 -6.79 -0.60
CA CYS A 32 7.78 -6.22 -1.93
C CYS A 32 8.85 -5.21 -2.35
N ILE A 33 9.09 -5.12 -3.67
CA ILE A 33 10.03 -4.13 -4.24
C ILE A 33 9.61 -2.67 -4.00
N GLN A 34 8.30 -2.43 -3.95
CA GLN A 34 7.75 -1.12 -3.61
C GLN A 34 7.88 -0.88 -2.10
N ARG A 35 8.16 0.37 -1.69
CA ARG A 35 8.21 0.71 -0.26
C ARG A 35 6.85 0.52 0.39
N LYS A 36 6.86 0.11 1.66
CA LYS A 36 5.65 0.01 2.47
C LYS A 36 5.05 1.41 2.71
N VAL A 37 3.87 1.67 2.15
CA VAL A 37 3.09 2.89 2.38
C VAL A 37 1.72 2.48 2.91
N GLY A 38 1.43 2.80 4.17
CA GLY A 38 0.24 2.32 4.88
C GLY A 38 -1.08 2.84 4.32
N ALA A 39 -1.17 4.14 4.09
CA ALA A 39 -2.37 4.79 3.55
C ALA A 39 -2.00 5.75 2.42
N LEU A 40 -2.89 5.86 1.44
CA LEU A 40 -2.79 6.85 0.37
C LEU A 40 -3.24 8.22 0.87
N SER A 41 -2.83 9.26 0.13
CA SER A 41 -3.31 10.62 0.32
C SER A 41 -4.23 11.01 -0.83
N ILE A 42 -5.45 11.46 -0.51
CA ILE A 42 -6.44 11.88 -1.49
C ILE A 42 -5.94 13.07 -2.34
N GLY A 43 -5.17 13.98 -1.73
CA GLY A 43 -4.61 15.16 -2.40
C GLY A 43 -3.52 14.85 -3.43
N LEU A 44 -3.05 13.60 -3.52
CA LEU A 44 -2.17 13.16 -4.60
C LEU A 44 -2.95 12.74 -5.87
N MET A 45 -4.27 12.57 -5.75
CA MET A 45 -5.11 12.01 -6.81
C MET A 45 -6.18 13.00 -7.29
N TRP A 46 -6.67 13.89 -6.42
CA TRP A 46 -7.65 14.90 -6.76
C TRP A 46 -7.01 16.31 -6.79
N PRO A 47 -7.29 17.15 -7.80
CA PRO A 47 -6.61 18.44 -7.98
C PRO A 47 -7.08 19.55 -7.04
N ALA A 48 -8.22 19.37 -6.37
CA ALA A 48 -8.84 20.39 -5.51
C ALA A 48 -9.04 19.86 -4.06
N PRO A 49 -9.26 20.75 -3.08
CA PRO A 49 -9.74 20.32 -1.77
C PRO A 49 -11.09 19.62 -1.89
N VAL A 50 -11.22 18.43 -1.29
CA VAL A 50 -12.46 17.67 -1.27
C VAL A 50 -13.19 17.92 0.05
N GLU A 51 -14.46 18.29 -0.02
CA GLU A 51 -15.34 18.38 1.14
C GLU A 51 -15.84 16.97 1.49
N GLU A 52 -15.50 16.47 2.69
CA GLU A 52 -15.84 15.08 3.07
C GLU A 52 -17.33 14.87 3.36
N ASP A 53 -18.03 15.92 3.78
CA ASP A 53 -19.47 15.87 4.09
C ASP A 53 -20.17 17.14 3.58
N PRO A 54 -20.27 17.32 2.25
CA PRO A 54 -20.93 18.47 1.68
C PRO A 54 -22.43 18.39 1.92
N GLN A 55 -23.06 19.53 2.15
CA GLN A 55 -24.51 19.57 2.24
C GLN A 55 -25.12 19.38 0.84
N LEU A 56 -25.71 18.20 0.63
CA LEU A 56 -26.35 17.75 -0.61
C LEU A 56 -27.82 17.46 -0.37
N ASP A 57 -28.63 17.56 -1.43
CA ASP A 57 -29.99 17.03 -1.40
C ASP A 57 -29.95 15.51 -1.09
N PRO A 58 -30.86 14.97 -0.24
CA PRO A 58 -30.83 13.56 0.13
C PRO A 58 -30.89 12.59 -1.05
N ALA A 59 -31.61 12.92 -2.12
CA ALA A 59 -31.69 12.06 -3.31
C ALA A 59 -30.39 12.08 -4.11
N VAL A 60 -29.75 13.25 -4.24
CA VAL A 60 -28.45 13.41 -4.91
C VAL A 60 -27.37 12.65 -4.13
N ARG A 61 -27.37 12.76 -2.80
CA ARG A 61 -26.45 12.01 -1.94
C ARG A 61 -26.61 10.50 -2.13
N ALA A 62 -27.84 9.99 -2.08
CA ALA A 62 -28.09 8.56 -2.28
C ALA A 62 -27.57 8.06 -3.64
N ALA A 63 -27.77 8.84 -4.71
CA ALA A 63 -27.25 8.50 -6.04
C ALA A 63 -25.71 8.57 -6.11
N ALA A 64 -25.10 9.55 -5.45
CA ALA A 64 -23.64 9.69 -5.37
C ALA A 64 -22.99 8.53 -4.61
N ASP A 65 -23.60 8.13 -3.49
CA ASP A 65 -23.15 6.99 -2.68
C ASP A 65 -23.29 5.68 -3.47
N GLU A 66 -24.40 5.48 -4.19
CA GLU A 66 -24.62 4.31 -5.04
C GLU A 66 -23.58 4.21 -6.19
N LEU A 67 -23.27 5.34 -6.83
CA LEU A 67 -22.21 5.40 -7.84
C LEU A 67 -20.87 5.03 -7.21
N ALA A 68 -20.51 5.64 -6.07
CA ALA A 68 -19.24 5.37 -5.40
C ALA A 68 -19.08 3.89 -5.02
N ASP A 69 -20.12 3.29 -4.42
CA ASP A 69 -20.16 1.87 -4.09
C ASP A 69 -19.95 0.99 -5.32
N THR A 70 -20.62 1.34 -6.42
CA THR A 70 -20.51 0.60 -7.69
C THR A 70 -19.11 0.70 -8.28
N LEU A 71 -18.50 1.89 -8.32
CA LEU A 71 -17.15 2.11 -8.84
C LEU A 71 -16.08 1.37 -8.03
N ALA A 72 -16.30 1.20 -6.72
CA ALA A 72 -15.41 0.45 -5.81
C ALA A 72 -15.45 -1.08 -6.00
N LEU A 73 -16.42 -1.60 -6.77
CA LEU A 73 -16.51 -3.03 -7.09
C LEU A 73 -15.43 -3.43 -8.11
N ARG A 74 -14.64 -4.46 -7.78
CA ARG A 74 -13.57 -4.98 -8.66
C ARG A 74 -14.08 -5.49 -10.03
N ARG A 75 -15.33 -5.96 -10.09
CA ARG A 75 -15.92 -6.52 -11.32
C ARG A 75 -16.28 -5.47 -12.37
N ILE A 76 -16.35 -4.19 -11.98
CA ILE A 76 -16.69 -3.11 -12.90
C ILE A 76 -15.40 -2.71 -13.63
N ASP A 77 -15.31 -2.98 -14.91
CA ASP A 77 -14.17 -2.51 -15.72
C ASP A 77 -14.19 -0.98 -15.91
N LEU A 78 -13.09 -0.44 -16.43
CA LEU A 78 -12.92 1.01 -16.58
C LEU A 78 -13.85 1.61 -17.66
N GLU A 79 -14.23 0.83 -18.67
CA GLU A 79 -15.15 1.28 -19.73
C GLU A 79 -16.58 1.42 -19.18
N THR A 80 -17.04 0.40 -18.44
CA THR A 80 -18.33 0.44 -17.74
C THR A 80 -18.34 1.55 -16.69
N ALA A 81 -17.25 1.73 -15.94
CA ALA A 81 -17.11 2.80 -14.97
C ALA A 81 -17.26 4.19 -15.61
N GLN A 82 -16.62 4.43 -16.77
CA GLN A 82 -16.74 5.69 -17.50
C GLN A 82 -18.21 5.98 -17.87
N GLY A 83 -18.92 5.00 -18.43
CA GLY A 83 -20.33 5.17 -18.78
C GLY A 83 -21.21 5.53 -17.58
N LEU A 84 -21.00 4.88 -16.43
CA LEU A 84 -21.73 5.20 -15.20
C LEU A 84 -21.44 6.61 -14.68
N VAL A 85 -20.18 7.06 -14.78
CA VAL A 85 -19.76 8.41 -14.40
C VAL A 85 -20.41 9.45 -15.31
N ASP A 86 -20.39 9.23 -16.63
CA ASP A 86 -20.96 10.15 -17.61
C ASP A 86 -22.49 10.27 -17.45
N ASP A 87 -23.17 9.14 -17.26
CA ASP A 87 -24.62 9.10 -17.03
C ASP A 87 -24.99 9.85 -15.74
N PHE A 88 -24.24 9.65 -14.65
CA PHE A 88 -24.44 10.36 -13.40
C PHE A 88 -24.19 11.86 -13.55
N ALA A 89 -23.09 12.25 -14.20
CA ALA A 89 -22.74 13.64 -14.45
C ALA A 89 -23.85 14.38 -15.20
N ALA A 90 -24.42 13.72 -16.22
CA ALA A 90 -25.51 14.26 -17.02
C ALA A 90 -26.82 14.35 -16.23
N ALA A 91 -27.16 13.31 -15.46
CA ALA A 91 -28.42 13.24 -14.72
C ALA A 91 -28.50 14.22 -13.54
N GLN A 92 -27.37 14.46 -12.86
CA GLN A 92 -27.29 15.34 -11.68
C GLN A 92 -26.80 16.75 -12.00
N GLU A 93 -26.42 17.02 -13.26
CA GLU A 93 -25.69 18.23 -13.66
C GLU A 93 -24.47 18.46 -12.74
N ALA A 94 -23.72 17.38 -12.51
CA ALA A 94 -22.72 17.32 -11.44
C ALA A 94 -21.56 18.30 -11.66
N ASP A 95 -21.31 19.12 -10.64
CA ASP A 95 -20.15 20.02 -10.58
C ASP A 95 -18.93 19.33 -9.95
N ASP A 96 -17.80 20.03 -9.94
CA ASP A 96 -16.54 19.59 -9.30
C ASP A 96 -16.74 19.18 -7.84
N ARG A 97 -17.66 19.85 -7.13
CA ARG A 97 -17.91 19.59 -5.71
C ARG A 97 -18.59 18.23 -5.52
N LEU A 98 -19.61 17.92 -6.32
CA LEU A 98 -20.31 16.64 -6.27
C LEU A 98 -19.41 15.50 -6.75
N MET A 99 -18.63 15.70 -7.82
CA MET A 99 -17.69 14.69 -8.31
C MET A 99 -16.55 14.44 -7.32
N GLY A 100 -16.07 15.49 -6.64
CA GLY A 100 -15.12 15.38 -5.55
C GLY A 100 -15.66 14.55 -4.38
N TYR A 101 -16.94 14.72 -4.04
CA TYR A 101 -17.60 13.89 -3.01
C TYR A 101 -17.66 12.41 -3.42
N VAL A 102 -18.12 12.10 -4.64
CA VAL A 102 -18.14 10.72 -5.16
C VAL A 102 -16.73 10.11 -5.10
N PHE A 103 -15.72 10.86 -5.55
CA PHE A 103 -14.34 10.39 -5.47
C PHE A 103 -13.89 10.14 -4.03
N SER A 104 -14.29 10.99 -3.09
CA SER A 104 -13.99 10.82 -1.67
C SER A 104 -14.50 9.49 -1.11
N GLU A 105 -15.71 9.08 -1.49
CA GLU A 105 -16.32 7.83 -1.04
C GLU A 105 -15.65 6.60 -1.70
N VAL A 106 -15.36 6.68 -3.00
CA VAL A 106 -14.56 5.66 -3.71
C VAL A 106 -13.17 5.52 -3.07
N PHE A 107 -12.51 6.64 -2.79
CA PHE A 107 -11.20 6.71 -2.18
C PHE A 107 -11.21 6.06 -0.79
N LYS A 108 -12.16 6.43 0.08
CA LYS A 108 -12.31 5.83 1.42
C LYS A 108 -12.41 4.31 1.35
N THR A 109 -13.25 3.80 0.45
CA THR A 109 -13.48 2.35 0.30
C THR A 109 -12.24 1.62 -0.22
N LEU A 110 -11.63 2.13 -1.30
CA LEU A 110 -10.47 1.48 -1.93
C LEU A 110 -9.20 1.64 -1.08
N ASN A 111 -8.98 2.79 -0.45
CA ASN A 111 -7.84 3.00 0.44
C ASN A 111 -7.90 2.08 1.66
N THR A 112 -9.08 1.91 2.28
CA THR A 112 -9.27 0.95 3.38
C THR A 112 -8.92 -0.48 2.96
N ARG A 113 -9.42 -0.93 1.80
CA ARG A 113 -9.09 -2.25 1.24
C ARG A 113 -7.60 -2.40 0.98
N ARG A 114 -6.96 -1.36 0.44
CA ARG A 114 -5.52 -1.34 0.17
C ARG A 114 -4.72 -1.43 1.46
N SER A 115 -5.06 -0.65 2.49
CA SER A 115 -4.37 -0.70 3.79
C SER A 115 -4.43 -2.09 4.41
N ALA A 116 -5.58 -2.77 4.34
CA ALA A 116 -5.72 -4.16 4.80
C ALA A 116 -4.84 -5.13 4.01
N LEU A 117 -4.71 -4.94 2.68
CA LEU A 117 -3.78 -5.72 1.87
C LEU A 117 -2.32 -5.48 2.28
N ILE A 118 -1.92 -4.22 2.48
CA ILE A 118 -0.57 -3.86 2.92
C ILE A 118 -0.24 -4.48 4.28
N GLU A 119 -1.18 -4.48 5.22
CA GLU A 119 -1.03 -5.14 6.51
C GLU A 119 -0.86 -6.65 6.35
N GLY A 120 -1.76 -7.30 5.60
CA GLY A 120 -1.70 -8.73 5.34
C GLY A 120 -0.43 -9.19 4.61
N ILE A 121 0.17 -8.34 3.76
CA ILE A 121 1.49 -8.60 3.15
C ILE A 121 2.60 -8.61 4.20
N GLY A 122 2.54 -7.71 5.18
CA GLY A 122 3.47 -7.69 6.31
C GLY A 122 3.37 -8.97 7.12
N ASP A 123 2.16 -9.38 7.50
CA ASP A 123 1.93 -10.61 8.25
C ASP A 123 2.36 -11.85 7.46
N PHE A 124 2.07 -11.86 6.15
CA PHE A 124 2.55 -12.90 5.25
C PHE A 124 4.07 -13.02 5.32
N SER A 125 4.80 -11.90 5.21
CA SER A 125 6.26 -11.88 5.25
C SER A 125 6.81 -12.42 6.58
N LEU A 126 6.27 -11.95 7.71
CA LEU A 126 6.66 -12.46 9.04
C LEU A 126 6.41 -13.97 9.15
N SER A 127 5.30 -14.47 8.59
CA SER A 127 5.03 -15.91 8.56
C SER A 127 6.02 -16.69 7.68
N GLN A 128 6.57 -16.07 6.63
CA GLN A 128 7.59 -16.68 5.77
C GLN A 128 8.95 -16.70 6.46
N ILE A 129 9.33 -15.63 7.17
CA ILE A 129 10.55 -15.57 7.97
C ILE A 129 10.52 -16.67 9.04
N ALA A 130 9.45 -16.72 9.85
CA ALA A 130 9.30 -17.74 10.90
C ALA A 130 9.27 -19.18 10.34
N ARG A 131 8.81 -19.36 9.08
CA ARG A 131 8.85 -20.66 8.40
C ARG A 131 10.27 -21.03 7.97
N SER A 132 11.03 -20.09 7.44
CA SER A 132 12.45 -20.29 7.11
C SER A 132 13.23 -20.70 8.35
N GLU A 133 13.02 -20.01 9.48
CA GLU A 133 13.66 -20.33 10.75
C GLU A 133 13.35 -21.76 11.20
N ARG A 134 12.07 -22.19 11.15
CA ARG A 134 11.70 -23.57 11.47
C ARG A 134 12.32 -24.62 10.55
N ILE A 135 12.46 -24.32 9.26
CA ILE A 135 13.12 -25.21 8.29
C ILE A 135 14.59 -25.40 8.71
N ASP A 136 15.28 -24.31 9.03
CA ASP A 136 16.69 -24.36 9.45
C ASP A 136 16.86 -25.08 10.80
N GLU A 137 16.00 -24.79 11.79
CA GLU A 137 15.97 -25.48 13.08
C GLU A 137 15.71 -26.99 12.93
N THR A 138 14.80 -27.38 12.04
CA THR A 138 14.46 -28.79 11.78
C THR A 138 15.67 -29.53 11.21
N ARG A 139 16.39 -28.92 10.25
CA ARG A 139 17.62 -29.48 9.68
C ARG A 139 18.72 -29.65 10.72
N ILE A 140 18.95 -28.63 11.56
CA ILE A 140 19.93 -28.71 12.65
C ILE A 140 19.58 -29.86 13.60
N LYS A 141 18.30 -29.99 13.99
CA LYS A 141 17.86 -31.06 14.90
C LYS A 141 18.07 -32.45 14.29
N MET A 142 17.80 -32.62 12.99
CA MET A 142 18.06 -33.88 12.30
C MET A 142 19.56 -34.21 12.27
N ASP A 143 20.42 -33.23 11.98
CA ASP A 143 21.88 -33.40 12.00
C ASP A 143 22.36 -33.83 13.41
N GLU A 144 21.81 -33.23 14.47
CA GLU A 144 22.13 -33.58 15.86
C GLU A 144 21.70 -35.02 16.20
N LEU A 145 20.51 -35.45 15.78
CA LEU A 145 20.02 -36.82 16.01
C LEU A 145 20.87 -37.84 15.25
N MET A 146 21.26 -37.52 14.03
CA MET A 146 22.11 -38.39 13.19
C MET A 146 23.56 -38.49 13.70
N ALA A 147 24.03 -37.48 14.45
CA ALA A 147 25.37 -37.47 15.05
C ALA A 147 25.45 -38.16 16.42
N ALA A 148 24.32 -38.59 17.01
CA ALA A 148 24.29 -39.28 18.29
C ALA A 148 24.92 -40.69 18.22
N ASP A 149 25.43 -41.20 19.35
CA ASP A 149 26.03 -42.54 19.44
C ASP A 149 25.02 -43.66 19.07
N GLU A 150 23.75 -43.46 19.43
CA GLU A 150 22.61 -44.29 19.04
C GLU A 150 21.51 -43.37 18.46
N PRO A 151 21.47 -43.16 17.13
CA PRO A 151 20.48 -42.30 16.49
C PRO A 151 19.04 -42.80 16.65
N ASP A 152 18.12 -41.87 16.93
CA ASP A 152 16.67 -42.12 16.91
C ASP A 152 16.12 -41.93 15.50
N PHE A 153 16.14 -43.01 14.70
CA PHE A 153 15.71 -42.98 13.30
C PHE A 153 14.20 -42.70 13.15
N ASP A 154 13.37 -43.12 14.11
CA ASP A 154 11.92 -42.88 14.06
C ASP A 154 11.60 -41.38 14.20
N GLU A 155 12.32 -40.66 15.07
CA GLU A 155 12.19 -39.21 15.19
C GLU A 155 12.76 -38.47 13.97
N VAL A 156 13.85 -38.98 13.36
CA VAL A 156 14.40 -38.41 12.12
C VAL A 156 13.39 -38.51 10.98
N ASP A 157 12.80 -39.69 10.74
CA ASP A 157 11.78 -39.87 9.69
C ASP A 157 10.60 -38.91 9.89
N ARG A 158 10.15 -38.71 11.14
CA ARG A 158 9.08 -37.74 11.47
C ARG A 158 9.47 -36.29 11.15
N LEU A 159 10.73 -35.91 11.40
CA LEU A 159 11.24 -34.57 11.09
C LEU A 159 11.44 -34.37 9.58
N GLU A 160 11.85 -35.40 8.84
CA GLU A 160 11.94 -35.38 7.38
C GLU A 160 10.58 -35.09 6.75
N GLU A 161 9.52 -35.80 7.16
CA GLU A 161 8.16 -35.53 6.66
C GLU A 161 7.73 -34.10 6.95
N GLN A 162 8.02 -33.59 8.16
CA GLN A 162 7.71 -32.21 8.54
C GLN A 162 8.47 -31.20 7.68
N LEU A 163 9.76 -31.44 7.43
CA LEU A 163 10.62 -30.59 6.62
C LEU A 163 10.09 -30.48 5.18
N ASP A 164 9.76 -31.61 4.55
CA ASP A 164 9.21 -31.66 3.19
C ASP A 164 7.94 -30.80 3.06
N TRP A 165 7.04 -30.89 4.04
CA TRP A 165 5.84 -30.06 4.07
C TRP A 165 6.15 -28.57 4.23
N GLU A 166 7.04 -28.21 5.16
CA GLU A 166 7.39 -26.81 5.40
C GLU A 166 8.08 -26.18 4.18
N GLU A 167 9.01 -26.89 3.54
CA GLU A 167 9.73 -26.45 2.34
C GLU A 167 8.81 -26.29 1.14
N ARG A 168 7.87 -27.23 0.94
CA ARG A 168 6.85 -27.14 -0.11
C ARG A 168 6.00 -25.88 0.08
N ILE A 169 5.47 -25.66 1.27
CA ILE A 169 4.64 -24.48 1.57
C ILE A 169 5.44 -23.19 1.39
N TYR A 170 6.69 -23.16 1.88
CA TYR A 170 7.57 -21.99 1.72
C TYR A 170 7.79 -21.67 0.24
N THR A 171 8.17 -22.67 -0.55
CA THR A 171 8.46 -22.50 -1.99
C THR A 171 7.22 -22.05 -2.77
N ASP A 172 6.06 -22.66 -2.52
CA ASP A 172 4.81 -22.29 -3.20
C ASP A 172 4.37 -20.86 -2.86
N ARG A 173 4.58 -20.43 -1.61
CA ARG A 173 4.30 -19.06 -1.18
C ARG A 173 5.28 -18.05 -1.75
N GLN A 174 6.57 -18.37 -1.79
CA GLN A 174 7.60 -17.53 -2.45
C GLN A 174 7.26 -17.29 -3.92
N ARG A 175 6.81 -18.32 -4.65
CA ARG A 175 6.35 -18.17 -6.05
C ARG A 175 5.13 -17.26 -6.20
N SER A 176 4.29 -17.18 -5.19
CA SER A 176 3.06 -16.37 -5.21
C SER A 176 3.30 -14.91 -4.81
N LEU A 177 4.48 -14.58 -4.27
CA LEU A 177 4.79 -13.25 -3.73
C LEU A 177 4.64 -12.14 -4.77
N THR A 178 4.98 -12.39 -6.04
CA THR A 178 4.82 -11.42 -7.12
C THR A 178 3.37 -10.92 -7.23
N TYR A 179 2.41 -11.84 -7.31
CA TYR A 179 0.98 -11.49 -7.43
C TYR A 179 0.44 -10.76 -6.20
N VAL A 180 0.92 -11.17 -5.02
CA VAL A 180 0.59 -10.53 -3.74
C VAL A 180 1.07 -9.08 -3.74
N CYS A 181 2.31 -8.83 -4.18
CA CYS A 181 2.89 -7.49 -4.25
C CYS A 181 2.32 -6.61 -5.38
N GLU A 182 1.80 -7.20 -6.45
CA GLU A 182 1.15 -6.45 -7.55
C GLU A 182 -0.26 -5.98 -7.18
N THR A 183 -0.96 -6.69 -6.30
CA THR A 183 -2.37 -6.40 -5.99
C THR A 183 -2.60 -4.97 -5.47
N PRO A 184 -1.82 -4.43 -4.51
CA PRO A 184 -1.95 -3.03 -4.09
C PRO A 184 -1.71 -2.03 -5.24
N VAL A 185 -0.74 -2.30 -6.11
CA VAL A 185 -0.38 -1.43 -7.23
C VAL A 185 -1.53 -1.34 -8.24
N LEU A 186 -2.16 -2.47 -8.58
CA LEU A 186 -3.30 -2.48 -9.49
C LEU A 186 -4.51 -1.73 -8.91
N LEU A 187 -4.71 -1.81 -7.60
CA LEU A 187 -5.77 -1.08 -6.91
C LEU A 187 -5.50 0.43 -6.92
N GLU A 188 -4.26 0.87 -6.69
CA GLU A 188 -3.85 2.27 -6.80
C GLU A 188 -4.04 2.82 -8.22
N GLN A 189 -3.60 2.07 -9.24
CA GLN A 189 -3.78 2.45 -10.64
C GLN A 189 -5.25 2.65 -10.99
N ARG A 190 -6.10 1.70 -10.57
CA ARG A 190 -7.56 1.82 -10.77
C ARG A 190 -8.11 3.06 -10.08
N LEU A 191 -7.77 3.29 -8.81
CA LEU A 191 -8.25 4.43 -8.05
C LEU A 191 -7.85 5.76 -8.72
N TYR A 192 -6.62 5.85 -9.23
CA TYR A 192 -6.19 7.02 -10.00
C TYR A 192 -6.97 7.18 -11.31
N SER A 193 -7.22 6.10 -12.05
CA SER A 193 -8.07 6.16 -13.25
C SER A 193 -9.46 6.69 -12.94
N LEU A 194 -10.10 6.20 -11.86
CA LEU A 194 -11.41 6.68 -11.42
C LEU A 194 -11.37 8.18 -11.04
N ALA A 195 -10.31 8.64 -10.39
CA ALA A 195 -10.11 10.06 -10.08
C ALA A 195 -10.09 10.91 -11.37
N GLN A 196 -9.35 10.47 -12.39
CA GLN A 196 -9.26 11.19 -13.66
C GLN A 196 -10.62 11.21 -14.40
N MET A 197 -11.38 10.11 -14.38
CA MET A 197 -12.70 10.05 -15.03
C MET A 197 -13.69 11.01 -14.37
N LEU A 198 -13.81 10.96 -13.04
CA LEU A 198 -14.72 11.81 -12.27
C LEU A 198 -14.37 13.30 -12.45
N ASN A 199 -13.07 13.63 -12.40
CA ASN A 199 -12.61 15.00 -12.61
C ASN A 199 -12.89 15.50 -14.04
N ALA A 200 -12.72 14.64 -15.05
CA ALA A 200 -12.98 15.01 -16.44
C ALA A 200 -14.48 15.16 -16.77
N ALA A 201 -15.36 14.49 -16.03
CA ALA A 201 -16.81 14.50 -16.24
C ALA A 201 -17.53 15.64 -15.50
N ALA A 202 -16.85 16.31 -14.57
CA ALA A 202 -17.41 17.44 -13.83
C ALA A 202 -17.73 18.62 -14.75
N ARG A 203 -18.83 19.31 -14.46
CA ARG A 203 -19.24 20.54 -15.17
C ARG A 203 -18.73 21.79 -14.43
N ASP A 204 -18.34 22.79 -15.23
CA ASP A 204 -18.02 24.16 -14.76
C ASP A 204 -19.25 24.87 -14.18
#